data_AF-A0A946TR49-F1
#
_entry.id   AF-A0A946TR49-F1
#
_cell.length_a   1.000
_cell.length_b   1.000
_cell.length_c   1.000
_cell.angle_alpha   90.00
_cell.angle_beta   90.00
_cell.angle_gamma   90.00
#
_symmetry.space_group_name_H-M   'P 1'
#
loop_
_entity.id
_entity.type
_entity.pdbx_description
1 polymer ?
#
loop_
_entity_poly.entity_id
_entity_poly.type
_entity_poly.pdbx_seq_one_letter_code
_entity_poly.pdbx_strand_id
1 'polypeptide(L)' 'MRDDQIEGIGYFVDLQPETEDFLATVLDGLSQQQKSIPPKFFYDAKGSKIFDQICEAPEYYVTRTEIALMNEIAGEIN' A
#
# COMPACT_ATOMS: atom_id res chain seq x y z
N MET A 1 -1.41 -7.97 18.81
CA MET A 1 -1.96 -6.91 19.69
C MET A 1 -3.31 -7.40 20.20
N ARG A 2 -3.78 -6.88 21.34
CA ARG A 2 -4.96 -7.41 22.05
C ARG A 2 -6.20 -7.25 21.18
N ASP A 3 -7.20 -8.11 21.35
CA ASP A 3 -8.54 -8.00 20.73
C ASP A 3 -9.27 -6.71 21.18
N ASP A 4 -8.85 -5.56 20.68
CA ASP A 4 -9.66 -4.35 20.75
C ASP A 4 -10.78 -4.49 19.71
N GLN A 5 -12.01 -4.61 20.21
CA GLN A 5 -13.23 -4.47 19.40
C GLN A 5 -13.17 -3.12 18.68
N ILE A 6 -12.80 -3.12 17.40
CA ILE A 6 -12.96 -1.95 16.56
C ILE A 6 -14.47 -1.78 16.38
N GLU A 7 -14.98 -0.64 16.82
CA GLU A 7 -16.39 -0.31 16.78
C GLU A 7 -16.89 -0.30 15.32
N GLY A 8 -17.89 -1.13 15.01
CA GLY A 8 -18.48 -1.21 13.67
C GLY A 8 -18.02 -2.38 12.78
N ILE A 9 -17.10 -3.24 13.24
CA ILE A 9 -16.74 -4.46 12.51
C ILE A 9 -17.43 -5.68 13.13
N GLY A 10 -18.20 -6.45 12.33
CA GLY A 10 -18.91 -7.63 12.81
C GLY A 10 -17.99 -8.76 13.29
N TYR A 11 -16.83 -8.91 12.66
CA TYR A 11 -15.70 -9.72 13.11
C TYR A 11 -14.43 -9.26 12.38
N PHE A 12 -13.27 -9.45 12.99
CA PHE A 12 -11.97 -9.20 12.36
C PHE A 12 -11.20 -10.52 12.31
N VAL A 13 -10.84 -10.96 11.11
CA VAL A 13 -9.88 -12.05 10.92
C VAL A 13 -8.59 -11.41 10.46
N ASP A 14 -7.59 -11.44 11.32
CA ASP A 14 -6.25 -10.96 10.99
C ASP A 14 -5.55 -11.98 10.07
N LEU A 15 -5.60 -11.73 8.76
CA LEU A 15 -4.83 -12.48 7.76
C LEU A 15 -3.50 -11.79 7.43
N GLN A 16 -3.05 -10.84 8.25
CA GLN A 16 -1.77 -10.21 7.99
C GLN A 16 -0.67 -11.26 8.02
N PRO A 17 0.23 -11.27 7.01
CA PRO A 17 1.46 -12.04 7.13
C PRO A 17 2.24 -11.54 8.35
N GLU A 18 3.14 -12.39 8.89
CA GLU A 18 4.01 -11.96 9.98
C GLU A 18 4.68 -10.62 9.64
N THR A 19 4.72 -9.74 10.64
CA THR A 19 5.27 -8.40 10.46
C THR A 19 6.74 -8.53 10.11
N GLU A 20 7.10 -8.12 8.90
CA GLU A 20 8.50 -8.16 8.48
C GLU A 20 9.31 -7.17 9.33
N ASP A 21 10.45 -7.62 9.84
CA ASP A 21 11.36 -6.76 10.59
C ASP A 21 12.05 -5.77 9.65
N PHE A 22 11.59 -4.52 9.71
CA PHE A 22 12.14 -3.41 8.92
C PHE A 22 13.66 -3.31 9.03
N LEU A 23 14.22 -3.42 10.24
CA LEU A 23 15.66 -3.26 10.44
C LEU A 23 16.42 -4.40 9.75
N ALA A 24 16.00 -5.64 9.97
CA ALA A 24 16.64 -6.80 9.38
C ALA A 24 16.58 -6.75 7.84
N THR A 25 15.42 -6.42 7.27
CA THR A 25 15.22 -6.33 5.82
C THR A 25 16.05 -5.22 5.17
N VAL A 26 16.13 -4.05 5.81
CA VAL A 26 16.96 -2.94 5.32
C VAL A 26 18.45 -3.30 5.41
N LEU A 27 18.90 -3.90 6.51
CA LEU A 27 20.29 -4.32 6.66
C LEU A 27 20.69 -5.35 5.60
N ASP A 28 19.86 -6.37 5.37
CA ASP A 28 20.10 -7.36 4.32
C ASP A 28 20.19 -6.69 2.94
N GLY A 29 19.18 -5.91 2.55
CA GLY A 29 19.13 -5.25 1.24
C GLY A 29 20.28 -4.28 0.97
N LEU A 30 20.79 -3.60 2.00
CA LEU A 30 21.93 -2.69 1.89
C LEU A 30 23.29 -3.41 1.93
N SER A 31 23.34 -4.63 2.45
CA SER A 31 24.54 -5.48 2.47
C SER A 31 24.84 -6.14 1.12
N GLN A 32 23.83 -6.28 0.26
CA GLN A 32 23.97 -6.87 -1.07
C GLN A 32 24.90 -6.04 -1.98
N GLN A 33 25.54 -6.71 -2.93
CA GLN A 33 26.38 -6.04 -3.96
C GLN A 33 25.54 -5.02 -4.75
N GLN A 34 24.35 -5.43 -5.20
CA GLN A 34 23.33 -4.55 -5.75
C GLN A 34 22.34 -4.22 -4.64
N LYS A 35 22.43 -2.99 -4.11
CA LYS A 35 21.59 -2.54 -3.00
C LYS A 35 20.14 -2.43 -3.43
N SER A 36 19.23 -2.84 -2.55
CA SER A 36 17.79 -2.74 -2.76
C SER A 36 17.05 -2.50 -1.46
N ILE A 37 15.85 -1.92 -1.56
CA ILE A 37 14.91 -1.72 -0.45
C ILE A 37 13.52 -2.08 -0.96
N PRO A 38 12.71 -2.87 -0.23
CA PRO A 38 11.35 -3.17 -0.64
C PRO A 38 10.50 -1.91 -0.79
N PRO A 39 9.73 -1.75 -1.89
CA PRO A 39 8.99 -0.53 -2.17
C PRO A 39 7.85 -0.27 -1.17
N LYS A 40 7.41 -1.27 -0.42
CA LYS A 40 6.40 -1.09 0.66
C LYS A 40 6.86 -0.11 1.74
N PHE A 41 8.18 0.04 1.96
CA PHE A 41 8.72 1.02 2.90
C PHE A 41 8.68 2.45 2.37
N PHE A 42 8.24 2.68 1.13
CA PHE A 42 7.96 4.02 0.63
C PHE A 42 6.68 4.62 1.19
N TYR A 43 5.76 3.82 1.74
CA TYR A 43 4.41 4.28 2.08
C TYR A 43 4.23 4.51 3.59
N ASP A 44 5.14 5.26 4.20
CA ASP A 44 4.87 5.89 5.50
C ASP A 44 3.89 7.07 5.34
N ALA A 45 3.52 7.74 6.44
CA ALA A 45 2.57 8.85 6.38
C ALA A 45 2.98 9.99 5.42
N LYS A 46 4.29 10.19 5.18
CA LYS A 46 4.79 11.21 4.24
C LYS A 46 4.80 10.67 2.82
N GLY A 47 5.30 9.46 2.63
CA GLY A 47 5.40 8.82 1.33
C GLY A 47 4.04 8.50 0.72
N SER A 48 3.03 8.16 1.54
CA SER A 48 1.64 8.07 1.08
C SER A 48 1.14 9.41 0.53
N LYS A 49 1.39 10.54 1.21
CA LYS A 49 1.00 11.87 0.70
C LYS A 49 1.71 12.23 -0.61
N ILE A 50 2.97 11.81 -0.77
CA ILE A 50 3.70 12.00 -2.02
C ILE A 50 3.06 11.14 -3.12
N PHE A 51 2.68 9.90 -2.81
CA PHE A 51 1.98 9.04 -3.76
C PHE A 51 0.63 9.62 -4.18
N ASP A 52 -0.14 10.20 -3.25
CA ASP A 52 -1.37 10.92 -3.57
C ASP A 52 -1.11 12.07 -4.57
N GLN A 53 -0.02 12.80 -4.40
CA GLN A 53 0.38 13.85 -5.36
C GLN A 53 0.82 13.27 -6.71
N ILE A 54 1.47 12.11 -6.71
CA ILE A 54 1.85 11.39 -7.95
C ILE A 54 0.59 10.99 -8.71
N CYS A 55 -0.47 10.51 -8.04
CA CYS A 55 -1.74 10.12 -8.66
C CYS A 55 -2.42 11.27 -9.43
N GLU A 56 -2.17 12.52 -9.05
CA GLU A 56 -2.71 13.72 -9.71
C GLU A 56 -1.79 14.27 -10.82
N ALA A 57 -0.55 13.78 -10.92
CA ALA A 57 0.41 14.28 -11.90
C ALA A 57 -0.05 13.96 -13.34
N PRO A 58 0.09 14.90 -14.30
CA PRO A 58 -0.38 14.69 -15.67
C PRO A 58 0.31 13.50 -16.36
N GLU A 59 1.58 13.23 -16.02
CA GLU A 59 2.35 12.10 -16.53
C GLU A 59 1.88 10.74 -15.98
N TYR A 60 1.33 10.71 -14.76
CA TYR A 60 0.91 9.48 -14.09
C TYR A 60 -0.59 9.24 -14.29
N TYR A 61 -0.96 8.81 -15.48
CA TYR A 61 -2.36 8.64 -15.87
C TYR A 61 -3.10 7.47 -15.18
N VAL A 62 -2.37 6.54 -14.54
CA VAL A 62 -2.87 5.23 -14.07
C VAL A 62 -4.13 5.38 -13.20
N THR A 63 -4.05 6.17 -12.13
CA THR A 63 -5.16 6.35 -11.18
C THR A 63 -6.39 6.97 -11.85
N ARG A 64 -6.18 8.01 -12.68
CA ARG A 64 -7.27 8.65 -13.42
C ARG A 64 -7.96 7.69 -14.39
N THR A 65 -7.18 6.87 -15.10
CA THR A 65 -7.72 5.88 -16.04
C THR A 65 -8.49 4.78 -15.30
N GLU A 66 -7.96 4.27 -14.20
CA GLU A 66 -8.64 3.26 -13.38
C GLU A 66 -9.99 3.79 -12.86
N ILE A 67 -10.02 4.99 -12.29
CA ILE A 67 -11.25 5.63 -11.81
C ILE A 67 -12.26 5.81 -12.95
N ALA A 68 -11.82 6.29 -14.13
CA ALA A 68 -12.70 6.48 -15.28
C ALA A 68 -13.33 5.17 -15.73
N LEU A 69 -12.54 4.11 -15.87
CA LEU A 69 -13.02 2.78 -16.24
C LEU A 69 -13.97 2.21 -15.20
N MET A 70 -13.61 2.31 -13.92
CA MET A 70 -14.45 1.80 -12.84
C MET A 70 -15.81 2.51 -12.82
N ASN A 71 -15.86 3.82 -13.06
CA ASN A 71 -17.13 4.55 -13.17
C ASN A 71 -17.98 4.10 -14.38
N GLU A 72 -17.34 3.67 -15.47
CA GLU A 72 -18.01 3.19 -16.67
C GLU A 72 -18.59 1.78 -16.47
N ILE A 73 -17.79 0.87 -15.91
CA ILE A 73 -18.12 -0.57 -15.87
C ILE A 73 -18.64 -1.05 -14.51
N ALA A 74 -18.68 -0.22 -13.47
CA ALA A 74 -19.06 -0.66 -12.11
C ALA A 74 -20.42 -1.38 -12.06
N GLY A 75 -21.38 -0.98 -12.90
CA GLY A 75 -22.69 -1.64 -12.99
C GLY A 75 -22.67 -3.04 -13.60
N GLU A 76 -21.56 -3.44 -14.23
CA GLU A 76 -21.36 -4.75 -14.88
C GLU A 76 -20.61 -5.74 -13.98
N ILE A 77 -20.00 -5.25 -12.88
CA ILE A 77 -19.25 -6.07 -11.92
C ILE A 77 -20.25 -6.61 -10.88
N ASN A 78 -20.47 -7.93 -10.88
CA ASN A 78 -21.33 -8.64 -9.91
C ASN A 78 -20.56 -9.16 -8.70
#